data_AF-G8BPY0-F1
#
_entry.id   AF-G8BPY0-F1
#
_cell.length_a   1.000
_cell.length_b   1.000
_cell.length_c   1.000
_cell.angle_alpha   90.00
_cell.angle_beta   90.00
_cell.angle_gamma   90.00
#
_symmetry.space_group_name_H-M   'P 1'
#
loop_
_entity.id
_entity.type
_entity.pdbx_description
1 polymer ?
#
loop_
_entity_poly.entity_id
_entity_poly.type
_entity_poly.pdbx_seq_one_letter_code
_entity_poly.pdbx_strand_id
1 'polypeptide(L)'
;MTNRNIIIADFDETITYDDTIAVLSKLPYFVRSQAYRSSNNKCQSNAPLKSIPDWEYFVNYYMEVYSKNINSIKRKLPILEFDQNNTRVNYLSKLNAEIQYQDELKELIELKSVDNIVNNGTFAGISIDDLKNYLKSLDQNGSNLIRKEFKHYIFEFRKANKDENNLYIISINWSKEFIYNLINGIHDKSKDETIKLENIYCNDLLLDHSNEEFYTGDFSRNSVTGSDKFRILNNLSQKYNASGKLLWFVGDSETDLLSILQPDVNGILLLDPSSSEKNKVKFLKIVRNLLNANNEVIKNYIQNENVQFVKLFEKYKGSDRYVYLAKNWNVFVKLII
;
A
#
# COMPACT_ATOMS: atom_id res chain seq x y z
N MET A 1 0.14 -14.17 -21.57
CA MET A 1 -0.83 -14.34 -20.48
C MET A 1 -2.20 -14.41 -21.13
N THR A 2 -3.03 -15.39 -20.78
CA THR A 2 -4.46 -15.26 -21.10
C THR A 2 -5.03 -14.20 -20.15
N ASN A 3 -6.05 -13.47 -20.60
CA ASN A 3 -6.69 -12.29 -19.99
C ASN A 3 -7.41 -12.58 -18.64
N ARG A 4 -6.84 -13.47 -17.82
CA ARG A 4 -7.49 -14.14 -16.69
C ARG A 4 -7.00 -13.63 -15.35
N ASN A 5 -5.91 -12.87 -15.26
CA ASN A 5 -5.34 -12.44 -13.97
C ASN A 5 -5.67 -10.97 -13.69
N ILE A 6 -6.14 -10.68 -12.48
CA ILE A 6 -6.24 -9.33 -11.92
C ILE A 6 -5.20 -9.23 -10.82
N ILE A 7 -4.33 -8.23 -10.94
CA ILE A 7 -3.26 -7.98 -9.98
C ILE A 7 -3.66 -6.80 -9.12
N ILE A 8 -3.75 -7.05 -7.83
CA ILE A 8 -3.94 -6.03 -6.80
C ILE A 8 -2.64 -5.96 -6.00
N ALA A 9 -2.12 -4.77 -5.76
CA ALA A 9 -0.89 -4.59 -5.02
C ALA A 9 -1.02 -3.52 -3.94
N ASP A 10 -0.30 -3.70 -2.84
CA ASP A 10 0.10 -2.58 -2.01
C ASP A 10 1.11 -1.68 -2.75
N PHE A 11 1.31 -0.47 -2.24
CA PHE A 11 2.19 0.52 -2.85
C PHE A 11 3.53 0.64 -2.12
N ASP A 12 3.50 1.03 -0.85
CA ASP A 12 4.69 1.37 -0.07
C ASP A 12 5.52 0.13 0.26
N GLU A 13 6.83 0.17 0.02
CA GLU A 13 7.77 -0.97 0.14
C GLU A 13 7.42 -2.21 -0.74
N THR A 14 6.21 -2.31 -1.32
CA THR A 14 5.80 -3.33 -2.30
C THR A 14 6.13 -2.91 -3.73
N ILE A 15 5.63 -1.76 -4.20
CA ILE A 15 5.92 -1.16 -5.51
C ILE A 15 7.13 -0.22 -5.41
N THR A 16 7.26 0.48 -4.30
CA THR A 16 8.35 1.43 -4.04
C THR A 16 9.48 0.78 -3.24
N TYR A 17 10.67 1.37 -3.29
CA TYR A 17 11.79 0.94 -2.42
C TYR A 17 11.57 1.32 -0.96
N ASP A 18 10.95 2.48 -0.73
CA ASP A 18 10.78 3.10 0.57
C ASP A 18 9.31 3.37 0.89
N ASP A 19 9.02 3.62 2.17
CA ASP A 19 7.75 4.19 2.61
C ASP A 19 7.59 5.62 2.07
N THR A 20 6.63 5.81 1.17
CA THR A 20 6.40 7.09 0.51
C THR A 20 5.43 8.00 1.23
N ILE A 21 4.80 7.58 2.34
CA ILE A 21 4.07 8.52 3.22
C ILE A 21 5.04 9.58 3.76
N ALA A 22 6.24 9.15 4.18
CA ALA A 22 7.30 10.06 4.64
C ALA A 22 7.88 10.95 3.52
N VAL A 23 7.71 10.55 2.26
CA VAL A 23 8.06 11.37 1.09
C VAL A 23 6.95 12.40 0.86
N LEU A 24 5.71 11.95 0.73
CA LEU A 24 4.55 12.82 0.51
C LEU A 24 4.35 13.83 1.66
N SER A 25 4.68 13.48 2.89
CA SER A 25 4.61 14.40 4.05
C SER A 25 5.49 15.64 3.91
N LYS A 26 6.50 15.61 3.03
CA LYS A 26 7.38 16.77 2.75
C LYS A 26 6.78 17.76 1.75
N LEU A 27 5.75 17.38 0.99
CA LEU A 27 5.10 18.23 0.00
C LEU A 27 4.62 19.59 0.58
N PRO A 28 3.89 19.63 1.72
CA PRO A 28 3.49 20.87 2.38
C PRO A 28 4.62 21.88 2.65
N TYR A 29 5.80 21.38 3.03
CA TYR A 29 6.96 22.20 3.34
C TYR A 29 7.66 22.66 2.06
N PHE A 30 7.73 21.79 1.06
CA PHE A 30 8.24 22.14 -0.27
C PHE A 30 7.45 23.31 -0.86
N VAL A 31 6.12 23.23 -0.88
CA VAL A 31 5.25 24.28 -1.44
C VAL A 31 5.38 25.60 -0.67
N ARG A 32 5.33 25.55 0.66
CA ARG A 32 5.51 26.75 1.51
C ARG A 32 6.88 27.39 1.33
N SER A 33 7.94 26.59 1.17
CA SER A 33 9.29 27.10 0.93
C SER A 33 9.44 27.82 -0.41
N GLN A 34 8.72 27.36 -1.44
CA GLN A 34 8.66 28.05 -2.73
C GLN A 34 7.87 29.35 -2.65
N ALA A 35 6.70 29.32 -2.00
CA ALA A 35 5.88 30.52 -1.80
C ALA A 35 6.66 31.63 -1.07
N TYR A 36 7.42 31.28 -0.03
CA TYR A 36 8.26 32.23 0.71
C TYR A 36 9.36 32.87 -0.18
N ARG A 37 9.98 32.09 -1.07
CA ARG A 37 10.99 32.60 -2.01
C ARG A 37 10.36 33.55 -3.03
N SER A 38 9.15 33.26 -3.50
CA SER A 38 8.41 34.10 -4.45
C SER A 38 7.88 35.38 -3.81
N SER A 39 7.46 35.38 -2.53
CA SER A 39 6.96 36.59 -1.85
C SER A 39 8.04 37.66 -1.60
N ASN A 40 9.31 37.30 -1.58
CA ASN A 40 10.42 38.27 -1.57
C ASN A 40 10.63 38.95 -2.93
N ASN A 41 9.96 38.49 -3.98
CA ASN A 41 9.88 39.10 -5.30
C ASN A 41 8.43 39.53 -5.59
N LYS A 42 7.93 40.55 -4.88
CA LYS A 42 6.72 41.37 -5.17
C LYS A 42 5.72 40.79 -6.21
N CYS A 43 5.10 39.63 -5.95
CA CYS A 43 3.95 39.17 -6.74
C CYS A 43 3.01 38.36 -5.83
N GLN A 44 1.75 38.77 -5.86
CA GLN A 44 0.69 38.50 -4.91
C GLN A 44 0.10 37.09 -5.07
N SER A 45 -0.12 36.41 -3.95
CA SER A 45 -1.33 35.60 -3.75
C SER A 45 -1.85 35.81 -2.31
N ASN A 46 -3.16 36.02 -2.19
CA ASN A 46 -3.82 36.70 -1.06
C ASN A 46 -4.33 35.77 0.04
N ALA A 47 -3.49 34.86 0.55
CA ALA A 47 -3.75 34.21 1.84
C ALA A 47 -2.42 33.79 2.49
N PRO A 48 -2.12 34.24 3.73
CA PRO A 48 -0.95 33.73 4.44
C PRO A 48 -1.15 32.23 4.69
N LEU A 49 -0.30 31.40 4.08
CA LEU A 49 -0.26 29.97 4.37
C LEU A 49 -0.04 29.82 5.88
N LYS A 50 -1.02 29.19 6.56
CA LYS A 50 -0.94 28.89 8.00
C LYS A 50 0.41 28.21 8.27
N SER A 51 1.11 28.69 9.29
CA SER A 51 2.32 28.02 9.79
C SER A 51 1.93 26.60 10.22
N ILE A 52 2.68 25.61 9.74
CA ILE A 52 2.49 24.21 10.11
C ILE A 52 3.64 23.76 11.00
N PRO A 53 3.40 22.90 12.00
CA PRO A 53 4.48 22.28 12.79
C PRO A 53 5.45 21.50 11.90
N ASP A 54 6.67 21.26 12.38
CA ASP A 54 7.61 20.36 11.70
C ASP A 54 7.11 18.91 11.68
N TRP A 55 7.61 18.10 10.75
CA TRP A 55 7.15 16.71 10.59
C TRP A 55 7.33 15.87 11.86
N GLU A 56 8.38 16.14 12.64
CA GLU A 56 8.67 15.48 13.90
C GLU A 56 7.55 15.67 14.94
N TYR A 57 6.82 16.79 14.90
CA TYR A 57 5.65 17.00 15.76
C TYR A 57 4.57 15.93 15.55
N PHE A 58 4.26 15.62 14.28
CA PHE A 58 3.24 14.62 13.94
C PHE A 58 3.69 13.20 14.28
N VAL A 59 4.97 12.89 14.07
CA VAL A 59 5.57 11.60 14.46
C VAL A 59 5.49 11.42 15.98
N ASN A 60 5.89 12.44 16.75
CA ASN A 60 5.84 12.38 18.21
C ASN A 60 4.42 12.22 18.73
N TYR A 61 3.46 12.94 18.14
CA TYR A 61 2.05 12.78 18.47
C TYR A 61 1.55 11.35 18.19
N TYR A 62 1.88 10.77 17.03
CA TYR A 62 1.52 9.39 16.72
C TYR A 62 2.10 8.42 17.77
N MET A 63 3.37 8.56 18.14
CA MET A 63 4.00 7.71 19.14
C MET A 63 3.39 7.86 20.53
N GLU A 64 2.98 9.07 20.90
CA GLU A 64 2.25 9.33 22.15
C GLU A 64 0.88 8.63 22.15
N VAL A 65 0.10 8.76 21.08
CA VAL A 65 -1.20 8.08 20.97
C VAL A 65 -1.01 6.56 20.95
N TYR A 66 -0.05 6.06 20.18
CA TYR A 66 0.24 4.63 20.08
C TYR A 66 0.59 4.05 21.45
N SER A 67 1.55 4.64 22.16
CA SER A 67 2.02 4.15 23.47
C SER A 67 0.92 4.14 24.54
N LYS A 68 0.00 5.12 24.50
CA LYS A 68 -1.14 5.19 25.42
C LYS A 68 -2.19 4.11 25.16
N ASN A 69 -2.43 3.76 23.90
CA ASN A 69 -3.58 2.92 23.53
C ASN A 69 -3.22 1.47 23.25
N ILE A 70 -2.01 1.16 22.76
CA ILE A 70 -1.68 -0.19 22.26
C ILE A 70 -1.90 -1.31 23.29
N ASN A 71 -1.66 -1.05 24.57
CA ASN A 71 -1.84 -2.04 25.65
C ASN A 71 -3.31 -2.39 25.92
N SER A 72 -4.24 -1.53 25.52
CA SER A 72 -5.68 -1.80 25.63
C SER A 72 -6.21 -2.67 24.49
N ILE A 73 -5.48 -2.74 23.37
CA ILE A 73 -5.88 -3.44 22.15
C ILE A 73 -5.28 -4.84 22.16
N LYS A 74 -6.13 -5.86 22.21
CA LYS A 74 -5.68 -7.26 22.31
C LYS A 74 -5.56 -7.87 20.92
N ARG A 75 -4.36 -8.35 20.57
CA ARG A 75 -4.13 -9.14 19.35
C ARG A 75 -4.08 -10.63 19.67
N LYS A 76 -4.88 -11.45 18.98
CA LYS A 76 -4.76 -12.91 19.02
C LYS A 76 -3.70 -13.35 18.00
N LEU A 77 -2.70 -14.12 18.44
CA LEU A 77 -1.68 -14.70 17.56
C LEU A 77 -1.59 -16.22 17.71
N PRO A 78 -1.25 -16.96 16.63
CA PRO A 78 -1.07 -16.46 15.26
C PRO A 78 -2.40 -15.95 14.66
N ILE A 79 -2.31 -15.14 13.59
CA ILE A 79 -3.50 -14.60 12.89
C ILE A 79 -4.41 -15.73 12.42
N LEU A 80 -3.79 -16.83 11.99
CA LEU A 80 -4.50 -18.00 11.49
C LEU A 80 -3.88 -19.27 12.07
N GLU A 81 -4.74 -20.13 12.62
CA GLU A 81 -4.41 -21.50 12.95
C GLU A 81 -4.76 -22.40 11.75
N PHE A 82 -3.72 -22.88 11.06
CA PHE A 82 -3.88 -23.74 9.89
C PHE A 82 -4.52 -25.06 10.28
N ASP A 83 -5.67 -25.35 9.67
CA ASP A 83 -6.37 -26.61 9.78
C ASP A 83 -6.73 -27.08 8.37
N GLN A 84 -6.30 -28.29 8.03
CA GLN A 84 -6.55 -28.90 6.73
C GLN A 84 -8.04 -29.19 6.46
N ASN A 85 -8.88 -29.09 7.50
CA ASN A 85 -10.33 -29.28 7.40
C ASN A 85 -11.10 -27.96 7.34
N ASN A 86 -10.42 -26.82 7.18
CA ASN A 86 -11.10 -25.53 7.02
C ASN A 86 -12.01 -25.53 5.79
N THR A 87 -13.26 -25.13 5.99
CA THR A 87 -14.16 -24.65 4.92
C THR A 87 -13.90 -23.17 4.66
N ARG A 88 -14.37 -22.63 3.52
CA ARG A 88 -14.29 -21.19 3.24
C ARG A 88 -14.90 -20.33 4.35
N VAL A 89 -16.06 -20.74 4.88
CA VAL A 89 -16.79 -20.02 5.94
C VAL A 89 -16.00 -20.02 7.25
N ASN A 90 -15.50 -21.19 7.67
CA ASN A 90 -14.72 -21.30 8.90
C ASN A 90 -13.39 -20.57 8.78
N TYR A 91 -12.75 -20.63 7.61
CA TYR A 91 -11.53 -19.89 7.33
C TYR A 91 -11.74 -18.37 7.47
N LEU A 92 -12.79 -17.83 6.87
CA LEU A 92 -13.12 -16.40 6.99
C LEU A 92 -13.39 -16.01 8.45
N SER A 93 -14.12 -16.83 9.21
CA SER A 93 -14.39 -16.56 10.62
C SER A 93 -13.13 -16.48 11.49
N LYS A 94 -12.08 -17.23 11.13
CA LYS A 94 -10.79 -17.19 11.82
C LYS A 94 -10.07 -15.84 11.67
N LEU A 95 -10.35 -15.10 10.60
CA LEU A 95 -9.75 -13.76 10.37
C LEU A 95 -10.42 -12.66 11.20
N ASN A 96 -11.61 -12.90 11.78
CA ASN A 96 -12.38 -11.87 12.50
C ASN A 96 -11.61 -11.26 13.67
N ALA A 97 -10.80 -12.04 14.39
CA ALA A 97 -10.00 -11.53 15.50
C ALA A 97 -8.96 -10.50 15.03
N GLU A 98 -8.33 -10.72 13.88
CA GLU A 98 -7.38 -9.77 13.29
C GLU A 98 -8.10 -8.57 12.67
N ILE A 99 -9.27 -8.76 12.05
CA ILE A 99 -10.11 -7.66 11.56
C ILE A 99 -10.49 -6.73 12.72
N GLN A 100 -10.99 -7.27 13.83
CA GLN A 100 -11.35 -6.50 15.01
C GLN A 100 -10.14 -5.77 15.60
N TYR A 101 -8.99 -6.47 15.72
CA TYR A 101 -7.74 -5.84 16.18
C TYR A 101 -7.36 -4.62 15.34
N GLN A 102 -7.44 -4.73 14.01
CA GLN A 102 -7.10 -3.62 13.11
C GLN A 102 -8.16 -2.52 13.07
N ASP A 103 -9.43 -2.84 13.31
CA ASP A 103 -10.47 -1.82 13.50
C ASP A 103 -10.27 -1.04 14.81
N GLU A 104 -9.87 -1.71 15.89
CA GLU A 104 -9.53 -1.04 17.16
C GLU A 104 -8.29 -0.14 17.00
N LEU A 105 -7.26 -0.60 16.29
CA LEU A 105 -6.09 0.24 15.93
C LEU A 105 -6.51 1.49 15.14
N LYS A 106 -7.40 1.32 14.16
CA LYS A 106 -7.89 2.41 13.33
C LYS A 106 -8.50 3.52 14.19
N GLU A 107 -9.46 3.16 15.04
CA GLU A 107 -10.25 4.12 15.82
C GLU A 107 -9.43 4.79 16.94
N LEU A 108 -8.58 4.01 17.62
CA LEU A 108 -7.86 4.48 18.80
C LEU A 108 -6.52 5.15 18.49
N ILE A 109 -5.91 4.84 17.34
CA ILE A 109 -4.57 5.30 17.00
C ILE A 109 -4.54 5.99 15.64
N GLU A 110 -4.86 5.28 14.56
CA GLU A 110 -4.57 5.78 13.21
C GLU A 110 -5.37 7.05 12.88
N LEU A 111 -6.69 7.04 13.13
CA LEU A 111 -7.55 8.19 12.84
C LEU A 111 -7.18 9.42 13.69
N LYS A 112 -6.64 9.24 14.90
CA LYS A 112 -6.17 10.36 15.72
C LYS A 112 -4.98 11.07 15.09
N SER A 113 -4.07 10.31 14.49
CA SER A 113 -2.91 10.90 13.80
C SER A 113 -3.33 11.64 12.53
N VAL A 114 -4.27 11.08 11.76
CA VAL A 114 -4.89 11.74 10.60
C VAL A 114 -5.58 13.03 11.03
N ASP A 115 -6.42 13.00 12.07
CA ASP A 115 -7.14 14.18 12.55
C ASP A 115 -6.18 15.29 13.01
N ASN A 116 -5.02 14.95 13.60
CA ASN A 116 -4.00 15.95 13.94
C ASN A 116 -3.43 16.65 12.69
N ILE A 117 -3.12 15.89 11.63
CA ILE A 117 -2.66 16.46 10.35
C ILE A 117 -3.74 17.38 9.75
N VAL A 118 -5.01 16.96 9.77
CA VAL A 118 -6.15 17.74 9.27
C VAL A 118 -6.33 19.04 10.05
N ASN A 119 -6.33 18.98 11.39
CA ASN A 119 -6.51 20.16 12.25
C ASN A 119 -5.42 21.23 12.06
N ASN A 120 -4.22 20.81 11.63
CA ASN A 120 -3.14 21.72 11.31
C ASN A 120 -3.24 22.31 9.89
N GLY A 121 -4.16 21.83 9.04
CA GLY A 121 -4.32 22.31 7.67
C GLY A 121 -3.08 22.02 6.82
N THR A 122 -2.40 20.91 7.11
CA THR A 122 -1.07 20.62 6.57
C THR A 122 -1.07 20.61 5.03
N PHE A 123 -2.06 19.94 4.43
CA PHE A 123 -2.20 19.80 2.98
C PHE A 123 -3.20 20.77 2.34
N ALA A 124 -3.88 21.61 3.13
CA ALA A 124 -4.92 22.51 2.62
C ALA A 124 -4.35 23.53 1.63
N GLY A 125 -5.02 23.69 0.48
CA GLY A 125 -4.68 24.66 -0.57
C GLY A 125 -3.48 24.28 -1.45
N ILE A 126 -2.92 23.09 -1.29
CA ILE A 126 -1.87 22.58 -2.19
C ILE A 126 -2.53 22.13 -3.49
N SER A 127 -1.98 22.54 -4.64
CA SER A 127 -2.52 22.15 -5.94
C SER A 127 -1.96 20.80 -6.45
N ILE A 128 -2.65 20.20 -7.42
CA ILE A 128 -2.13 19.05 -8.17
C ILE A 128 -0.85 19.41 -8.93
N ASP A 129 -0.71 20.64 -9.40
CA ASP A 129 0.51 21.07 -10.09
C ASP A 129 1.68 21.27 -9.12
N ASP A 130 1.43 21.70 -7.88
CA ASP A 130 2.44 21.70 -6.81
C ASP A 130 2.94 20.28 -6.54
N LEU A 131 2.04 19.30 -6.46
CA LEU A 131 2.38 17.88 -6.32
C LEU A 131 3.26 17.42 -7.49
N LYS A 132 2.88 17.71 -8.74
CA LYS A 132 3.70 17.35 -9.91
C LYS A 132 5.07 18.00 -9.87
N ASN A 133 5.15 19.28 -9.48
CA ASN A 133 6.43 19.99 -9.35
C ASN A 133 7.30 19.39 -8.25
N TYR A 134 6.69 18.97 -7.14
CA TYR A 134 7.39 18.23 -6.10
C TYR A 134 7.95 16.90 -6.61
N LEU A 135 7.14 16.10 -7.30
CA LEU A 135 7.59 14.84 -7.92
C LEU A 135 8.71 15.05 -8.95
N LYS A 136 8.65 16.11 -9.77
CA LYS A 136 9.75 16.47 -10.70
C LYS A 136 11.04 16.77 -9.94
N SER A 137 10.94 17.49 -8.82
CA SER A 137 12.11 17.80 -7.98
C SER A 137 12.74 16.55 -7.37
N LEU A 138 11.93 15.55 -7.03
CA LEU A 138 12.40 14.26 -6.53
C LEU A 138 13.17 13.50 -7.62
N ASP A 139 12.62 13.42 -8.83
CA ASP A 139 13.26 12.72 -9.96
C ASP A 139 14.59 13.36 -10.36
N GLN A 140 14.66 14.70 -10.39
CA GLN A 140 15.90 15.44 -10.65
C GLN A 140 16.99 15.17 -9.60
N ASN A 141 16.60 14.86 -8.37
CA ASN A 141 17.51 14.48 -7.29
C ASN A 141 17.85 12.97 -7.30
N GLY A 142 17.39 12.22 -8.31
CA GLY A 142 17.71 10.81 -8.48
C GLY A 142 16.98 9.87 -7.52
N SER A 143 15.91 10.32 -6.85
CA SER A 143 15.09 9.45 -6.01
C SER A 143 14.19 8.57 -6.89
N ASN A 144 14.77 7.54 -7.50
CA ASN A 144 14.00 6.54 -8.22
C ASN A 144 13.21 5.68 -7.20
N LEU A 145 12.04 6.17 -6.79
CA LEU A 145 11.21 5.57 -5.75
C LEU A 145 10.61 4.22 -6.17
N ILE A 146 10.30 4.04 -7.45
CA ILE A 146 9.68 2.81 -7.97
C ILE A 146 10.73 1.72 -8.19
N ARG A 147 10.44 0.51 -7.70
CA ARG A 147 11.28 -0.68 -7.90
C ARG A 147 11.50 -0.98 -9.38
N LYS A 148 12.75 -1.24 -9.76
CA LYS A 148 13.11 -1.56 -11.15
C LYS A 148 12.39 -2.83 -11.65
N GLU A 149 12.25 -3.81 -10.76
CA GLU A 149 11.56 -5.07 -11.00
C GLU A 149 10.06 -4.87 -11.23
N PHE A 150 9.44 -3.87 -10.57
CA PHE A 150 8.06 -3.52 -10.83
C PHE A 150 7.90 -2.88 -12.21
N LYS A 151 8.81 -1.98 -12.62
CA LYS A 151 8.80 -1.42 -13.98
C LYS A 151 8.92 -2.51 -15.05
N HIS A 152 9.76 -3.52 -14.81
CA HIS A 152 9.85 -4.70 -15.69
C HIS A 152 8.54 -5.49 -15.71
N TYR A 153 7.94 -5.76 -14.55
CA TYR A 153 6.63 -6.40 -14.47
C TYR A 153 5.57 -5.65 -15.29
N ILE A 154 5.46 -4.32 -15.15
CA ILE A 154 4.51 -3.51 -15.94
C ILE A 154 4.72 -3.70 -17.43
N PHE A 155 5.97 -3.68 -17.90
CA PHE A 155 6.29 -3.87 -19.30
C PHE A 155 5.82 -5.24 -19.83
N GLU A 156 6.12 -6.32 -19.11
CA GLU A 156 5.68 -7.68 -19.49
C GLU A 156 4.17 -7.84 -19.37
N PHE A 157 3.57 -7.27 -18.33
CA PHE A 157 2.14 -7.31 -18.07
C PHE A 157 1.36 -6.65 -19.20
N ARG A 158 1.78 -5.47 -19.66
CA ARG A 158 1.14 -4.76 -20.78
C ARG A 158 1.32 -5.48 -22.10
N LYS A 159 2.52 -6.04 -22.36
CA LYS A 159 2.77 -6.86 -23.55
C LYS A 159 1.79 -8.03 -23.64
N ALA A 160 1.42 -8.59 -22.49
CA ALA A 160 0.55 -9.74 -22.39
C ALA A 160 -0.96 -9.42 -22.26
N ASN A 161 -1.34 -8.19 -21.87
CA ASN A 161 -2.72 -7.77 -21.60
C ASN A 161 -3.01 -6.42 -22.29
N LYS A 162 -2.94 -6.39 -23.63
CA LYS A 162 -2.94 -5.14 -24.42
C LYS A 162 -4.18 -4.25 -24.22
N ASP A 163 -5.31 -4.80 -23.75
CA ASP A 163 -6.59 -4.09 -23.73
C ASP A 163 -7.27 -4.05 -22.34
N GLU A 164 -6.66 -4.62 -21.30
CA GLU A 164 -7.30 -4.70 -19.98
C GLU A 164 -6.47 -4.01 -18.88
N ASN A 165 -7.08 -2.99 -18.27
CA ASN A 165 -6.56 -2.38 -17.05
C ASN A 165 -6.84 -3.28 -15.83
N ASN A 166 -6.04 -4.34 -15.72
CA ASN A 166 -6.13 -5.40 -14.71
C ASN A 166 -5.20 -5.18 -13.52
N LEU A 167 -4.65 -3.98 -13.36
CA LEU A 167 -3.82 -3.60 -12.21
C LEU A 167 -4.60 -2.66 -11.30
N TYR A 168 -4.61 -3.00 -10.01
CA TYR A 168 -5.22 -2.23 -8.93
C TYR A 168 -4.22 -1.98 -7.83
N ILE A 169 -4.37 -0.85 -7.14
CA ILE A 169 -3.57 -0.51 -5.96
C ILE A 169 -4.50 -0.32 -4.78
N ILE A 170 -4.18 -0.96 -3.66
CA ILE A 170 -4.85 -0.75 -2.38
C ILE A 170 -3.78 -0.43 -1.35
N SER A 171 -3.71 0.82 -0.91
CA SER A 171 -2.64 1.32 -0.06
C SER A 171 -3.17 2.12 1.14
N ILE A 172 -2.35 2.31 2.16
CA ILE A 172 -2.63 3.27 3.25
C ILE A 172 -2.08 4.67 2.98
N ASN A 173 -1.42 4.87 1.83
CA ASN A 173 -0.89 6.16 1.39
C ASN A 173 -1.99 7.23 1.28
N TRP A 174 -1.58 8.48 1.10
CA TRP A 174 -2.44 9.65 1.32
C TRP A 174 -2.89 10.37 0.05
N SER A 175 -2.42 10.00 -1.14
CA SER A 175 -2.91 10.64 -2.37
C SER A 175 -2.92 9.68 -3.54
N LYS A 176 -4.08 9.52 -4.17
CA LYS A 176 -4.21 8.75 -5.42
C LYS A 176 -3.42 9.41 -6.53
N GLU A 177 -3.39 10.73 -6.61
CA GLU A 177 -2.66 11.49 -7.62
C GLU A 177 -1.15 11.31 -7.44
N PHE A 178 -0.65 11.25 -6.21
CA PHE A 178 0.76 10.94 -5.94
C PHE A 178 1.13 9.56 -6.49
N ILE A 179 0.36 8.52 -6.14
CA ILE A 179 0.57 7.15 -6.63
C ILE A 179 0.50 7.11 -8.17
N TYR A 180 -0.56 7.71 -8.73
CA TYR A 180 -0.81 7.76 -10.17
C TYR A 180 0.34 8.40 -10.93
N ASN A 181 0.76 9.61 -10.53
CA ASN A 181 1.83 10.35 -11.21
C ASN A 181 3.19 9.67 -11.01
N LEU A 182 3.42 8.96 -9.90
CA LEU A 182 4.67 8.24 -9.68
C LEU A 182 4.78 7.00 -10.58
N ILE A 183 3.68 6.28 -10.82
CA ILE A 183 3.66 5.07 -11.66
C ILE A 183 3.60 5.39 -13.15
N ASN A 184 2.72 6.31 -13.56
CA ASN A 184 2.55 6.69 -14.96
C ASN A 184 3.62 7.69 -15.43
N GLY A 185 4.35 8.31 -14.50
CA GLY A 185 5.22 9.44 -14.76
C GLY A 185 4.44 10.74 -14.90
N ILE A 186 5.16 11.87 -14.90
CA ILE A 186 4.60 13.23 -14.91
C ILE A 186 4.39 13.72 -16.37
N HIS A 187 4.34 12.80 -17.34
CA HIS A 187 4.34 13.15 -18.75
C HIS A 187 2.93 13.33 -19.32
N ASP A 188 2.89 14.05 -20.44
CA ASP A 188 1.70 14.49 -21.17
C ASP A 188 0.76 13.31 -21.53
N LYS A 189 -0.55 13.59 -21.59
CA LYS A 189 -1.66 12.62 -21.77
C LYS A 189 -1.60 11.79 -23.07
N SER A 190 -0.52 11.88 -23.83
CA SER A 190 -0.29 11.19 -25.10
C SER A 190 0.29 9.78 -24.95
N LYS A 191 0.60 9.33 -23.72
CA LYS A 191 1.03 7.96 -23.44
C LYS A 191 -0.09 7.15 -22.82
N ASP A 192 -0.24 5.91 -23.29
CA ASP A 192 -1.15 4.93 -22.69
C ASP A 192 -0.82 4.72 -21.20
N GLU A 193 -1.78 5.05 -20.33
CA GLU A 193 -1.68 4.93 -18.87
C GLU A 193 -1.33 3.48 -18.46
N THR A 194 -0.40 3.33 -17.51
CA THR A 194 -0.07 2.03 -16.91
C THR A 194 -1.15 1.59 -15.93
N ILE A 195 -1.68 2.54 -15.15
CA ILE A 195 -2.79 2.34 -14.24
C ILE A 195 -3.72 3.55 -14.32
N LYS A 196 -5.03 3.30 -14.30
CA LYS A 196 -6.02 4.38 -14.23
C LYS A 196 -6.25 4.84 -12.79
N LEU A 197 -6.60 6.11 -12.63
CA LEU A 197 -6.82 6.72 -11.31
C LEU A 197 -7.92 5.99 -10.51
N GLU A 198 -9.00 5.53 -11.16
CA GLU A 198 -10.10 4.80 -10.51
C GLU A 198 -9.71 3.40 -9.98
N ASN A 199 -8.54 2.91 -10.37
CA ASN A 199 -8.01 1.63 -9.88
C ASN A 199 -7.11 1.78 -8.64
N ILE A 200 -6.97 3.00 -8.10
CA ILE A 200 -6.17 3.29 -6.93
C ILE A 200 -7.10 3.56 -5.74
N TYR A 201 -6.95 2.79 -4.68
CA TYR A 201 -7.69 2.92 -3.43
C TYR A 201 -6.70 3.23 -2.31
N CYS A 202 -6.87 4.36 -1.63
CA CYS A 202 -5.99 4.76 -0.52
C CYS A 202 -6.71 5.67 0.49
N ASN A 203 -6.01 6.12 1.54
CA ASN A 203 -6.51 7.13 2.47
C ASN A 203 -6.42 8.52 1.84
N ASP A 204 -7.21 8.70 0.79
CA ASP A 204 -7.04 9.78 -0.18
C ASP A 204 -7.24 11.18 0.41
N LEU A 205 -6.31 12.10 0.11
CA LEU A 205 -6.46 13.53 0.33
C LEU A 205 -7.55 14.06 -0.60
N LEU A 206 -8.58 14.67 -0.02
CA LEU A 206 -9.76 15.08 -0.77
C LEU A 206 -9.52 16.38 -1.54
N LEU A 207 -9.88 16.38 -2.82
CA LEU A 207 -9.90 17.56 -3.67
C LEU A 207 -11.16 18.40 -3.44
N ASP A 208 -11.05 19.72 -3.61
CA ASP A 208 -12.17 20.64 -3.54
C ASP A 208 -13.13 20.39 -4.71
N HIS A 209 -14.39 20.04 -4.41
CA HIS A 209 -15.41 19.76 -5.43
C HIS A 209 -15.72 20.96 -6.33
N SER A 210 -15.49 22.19 -5.85
CA SER A 210 -15.69 23.39 -6.67
C SER A 210 -14.55 23.62 -7.67
N ASN A 211 -13.37 23.08 -7.36
CA ASN A 211 -12.16 23.26 -8.15
C ASN A 211 -11.21 22.07 -7.89
N GLU A 212 -11.38 20.98 -8.65
CA GLU A 212 -10.67 19.68 -8.55
C GLU A 212 -9.15 19.76 -8.77
N GLU A 213 -8.57 20.94 -8.63
CA GLU A 213 -7.14 21.23 -8.71
C GLU A 213 -6.48 21.36 -7.34
N PHE A 214 -7.24 21.58 -6.25
CA PHE A 214 -6.70 21.89 -4.92
C PHE A 214 -7.14 20.89 -3.85
N TYR A 215 -6.21 20.50 -2.99
CA TYR A 215 -6.53 19.70 -1.81
C TYR A 215 -7.24 20.53 -0.74
N THR A 216 -8.32 19.99 -0.19
CA THR A 216 -9.05 20.55 0.97
C THR A 216 -8.22 20.48 2.27
N GLY A 217 -7.25 19.56 2.33
CA GLY A 217 -6.51 19.21 3.53
C GLY A 217 -7.17 18.14 4.40
N ASP A 218 -8.34 17.62 3.99
CA ASP A 218 -9.02 16.51 4.65
C ASP A 218 -8.75 15.17 3.95
N PHE A 219 -9.03 14.06 4.64
CA PHE A 219 -8.76 12.69 4.18
C PHE A 219 -10.06 11.88 4.09
N SER A 220 -10.11 10.97 3.11
CA SER A 220 -11.24 10.07 2.93
C SER A 220 -11.47 9.09 4.09
N ARG A 221 -10.42 8.72 4.85
CA ARG A 221 -10.45 7.75 5.97
C ARG A 221 -10.93 6.35 5.58
N ASN A 222 -10.89 6.04 4.28
CA ASN A 222 -11.44 4.81 3.70
C ASN A 222 -10.44 3.64 3.68
N SER A 223 -9.14 3.89 3.75
CA SER A 223 -8.09 2.87 3.67
C SER A 223 -6.93 3.21 4.61
N VAL A 224 -7.15 3.00 5.91
CA VAL A 224 -6.20 3.42 6.97
C VAL A 224 -5.46 2.23 7.56
N THR A 225 -6.11 1.08 7.62
CA THR A 225 -5.54 -0.18 8.14
C THR A 225 -5.72 -1.32 7.15
N GLY A 226 -5.14 -2.48 7.44
CA GLY A 226 -5.32 -3.69 6.62
C GLY A 226 -6.75 -4.25 6.64
N SER A 227 -7.56 -3.96 7.67
CA SER A 227 -8.99 -4.33 7.67
C SER A 227 -9.76 -3.53 6.63
N ASP A 228 -9.40 -2.27 6.41
CA ASP A 228 -9.93 -1.48 5.30
C ASP A 228 -9.49 -2.05 3.94
N LYS A 229 -8.20 -2.37 3.77
CA LYS A 229 -7.71 -3.02 2.54
C LYS A 229 -8.48 -4.31 2.23
N PHE A 230 -8.74 -5.11 3.26
CA PHE A 230 -9.52 -6.34 3.16
C PHE A 230 -10.96 -6.09 2.67
N ARG A 231 -11.64 -5.06 3.19
CA ARG A 231 -13.00 -4.70 2.76
C ARG A 231 -13.03 -4.23 1.32
N ILE A 232 -12.07 -3.39 0.92
CA ILE A 232 -11.93 -2.93 -0.48
C ILE A 232 -11.69 -4.14 -1.40
N LEU A 233 -10.78 -5.04 -1.02
CA LEU A 233 -10.49 -6.25 -1.79
C LEU A 233 -11.70 -7.17 -1.90
N ASN A 234 -12.50 -7.30 -0.84
CA ASN A 234 -13.72 -8.11 -0.85
C ASN A 234 -14.73 -7.58 -1.87
N ASN A 235 -14.88 -6.25 -1.99
CA ASN A 235 -15.73 -5.63 -3.00
C ASN A 235 -15.22 -5.90 -4.43
N LEU A 236 -13.89 -5.80 -4.64
CA LEU A 236 -13.28 -6.14 -5.93
C LEU A 236 -13.44 -7.64 -6.26
N SER A 237 -13.26 -8.52 -5.28
CA SER A 237 -13.48 -9.96 -5.48
C SER A 237 -14.90 -10.26 -5.91
N GLN A 238 -15.91 -9.68 -5.25
CA GLN A 238 -17.30 -9.85 -5.65
C GLN A 238 -17.55 -9.37 -7.09
N LYS A 239 -16.98 -8.24 -7.48
CA LYS A 239 -17.06 -7.71 -8.86
C LYS A 239 -16.48 -8.68 -9.90
N TYR A 240 -15.41 -9.38 -9.56
CA TYR A 240 -14.67 -10.20 -10.53
C TYR A 240 -14.90 -11.70 -10.44
N ASN A 241 -15.51 -12.20 -9.36
CA ASN A 241 -15.83 -13.63 -9.21
C ASN A 241 -16.71 -14.15 -10.36
N ALA A 242 -17.65 -13.34 -10.85
CA ALA A 242 -18.50 -13.71 -11.99
C ALA A 242 -17.74 -13.79 -13.33
N SER A 243 -16.58 -13.14 -13.44
CA SER A 243 -15.79 -13.11 -14.68
C SER A 243 -14.84 -14.29 -14.84
N GLY A 244 -14.73 -15.17 -13.83
CA GLY A 244 -13.79 -16.29 -13.82
C GLY A 244 -12.32 -15.87 -13.79
N LYS A 245 -12.04 -14.58 -13.55
CA LYS A 245 -10.67 -14.07 -13.39
C LYS A 245 -10.08 -14.49 -12.04
N LEU A 246 -8.80 -14.80 -12.05
CA LEU A 246 -7.99 -15.08 -10.87
C LEU A 246 -7.45 -13.79 -10.29
N LEU A 247 -7.72 -13.55 -9.02
CA LEU A 247 -7.22 -12.39 -8.30
C LEU A 247 -5.93 -12.74 -7.58
N TRP A 248 -4.96 -11.84 -7.67
CA TRP A 248 -3.70 -11.91 -6.93
C TRP A 248 -3.57 -10.65 -6.09
N PHE A 249 -3.25 -10.81 -4.80
CA PHE A 249 -2.89 -9.69 -3.94
C PHE A 249 -1.41 -9.78 -3.60
N VAL A 250 -0.65 -8.72 -3.86
CA VAL A 250 0.78 -8.61 -3.56
C VAL A 250 0.99 -7.53 -2.50
N GLY A 251 1.63 -7.90 -1.39
CA GLY A 251 2.00 -6.95 -0.34
C GLY A 251 3.26 -7.41 0.38
N ASP A 252 3.79 -6.60 1.28
CA ASP A 252 5.04 -6.90 1.96
C ASP A 252 4.98 -6.66 3.48
N SER A 253 3.87 -6.14 3.99
CA SER A 253 3.75 -5.71 5.38
C SER A 253 2.67 -6.44 6.18
N GLU A 254 2.59 -6.15 7.48
CA GLU A 254 1.49 -6.64 8.33
C GLU A 254 0.13 -6.11 7.91
N THR A 255 0.08 -4.88 7.38
CA THR A 255 -1.17 -4.26 6.91
C THR A 255 -1.74 -4.96 5.69
N ASP A 256 -0.93 -5.78 5.00
CA ASP A 256 -1.35 -6.54 3.84
C ASP A 256 -1.84 -7.94 4.17
N LEU A 257 -1.61 -8.43 5.40
CA LEU A 257 -1.86 -9.83 5.74
C LEU A 257 -3.33 -10.21 5.60
N LEU A 258 -4.27 -9.36 6.00
CA LEU A 258 -5.69 -9.66 5.80
C LEU A 258 -6.03 -9.80 4.31
N SER A 259 -5.53 -8.90 3.46
CA SER A 259 -5.72 -8.97 2.01
C SER A 259 -5.05 -10.19 1.38
N ILE A 260 -3.81 -10.50 1.77
CA ILE A 260 -3.07 -11.69 1.35
C ILE A 260 -3.78 -12.97 1.78
N LEU A 261 -4.43 -12.98 2.95
CA LEU A 261 -5.19 -14.10 3.47
C LEU A 261 -6.63 -14.15 2.94
N GLN A 262 -7.13 -13.15 2.21
CA GLN A 262 -8.53 -13.13 1.76
C GLN A 262 -8.89 -14.41 0.97
N PRO A 263 -10.00 -15.11 1.27
CA PRO A 263 -10.25 -16.47 0.78
C PRO A 263 -10.20 -16.67 -0.75
N ASP A 264 -10.60 -15.67 -1.52
CA ASP A 264 -10.86 -15.75 -2.96
C ASP A 264 -9.66 -15.30 -3.83
N VAL A 265 -8.58 -14.79 -3.22
CA VAL A 265 -7.36 -14.36 -3.92
C VAL A 265 -6.20 -15.33 -3.73
N ASN A 266 -5.23 -15.33 -4.63
CA ASN A 266 -3.88 -15.82 -4.35
C ASN A 266 -3.08 -14.71 -3.68
N GLY A 267 -2.49 -14.99 -2.52
CA GLY A 267 -1.74 -14.01 -1.75
C GLY A 267 -0.24 -14.14 -1.97
N ILE A 268 0.46 -13.03 -2.16
CA ILE A 268 1.92 -12.96 -2.26
C ILE A 268 2.44 -12.07 -1.14
N LEU A 269 3.33 -12.62 -0.31
CA LEU A 269 4.24 -11.83 0.51
C LEU A 269 5.53 -11.59 -0.26
N LEU A 270 5.74 -10.34 -0.68
CA LEU A 270 6.88 -9.89 -1.45
C LEU A 270 8.03 -9.46 -0.52
N LEU A 271 8.75 -10.44 0.02
CA LEU A 271 9.78 -10.19 1.04
C LEU A 271 11.03 -11.02 0.77
N ASP A 272 12.16 -10.34 0.59
CA ASP A 272 13.47 -10.96 0.49
C ASP A 272 14.25 -10.82 1.81
N PRO A 273 14.30 -11.87 2.66
CA PRO A 273 15.05 -11.83 3.90
C PRO A 273 16.57 -11.73 3.70
N SER A 274 17.10 -11.93 2.48
CA SER A 274 18.53 -11.80 2.18
C SER A 274 18.94 -10.38 1.80
N SER A 275 17.98 -9.51 1.48
CA SER A 275 18.25 -8.14 1.01
C SER A 275 18.79 -7.20 2.10
N SER A 276 18.37 -7.39 3.35
CA SER A 276 18.87 -6.63 4.52
C SER A 276 18.47 -7.29 5.83
N GLU A 277 19.17 -6.96 6.93
CA GLU A 277 18.78 -7.43 8.26
C GLU A 277 17.40 -6.89 8.68
N LYS A 278 17.04 -5.64 8.30
CA LYS A 278 15.67 -5.09 8.49
C LYS A 278 14.62 -6.01 7.85
N ASN A 279 14.84 -6.41 6.60
CA ASN A 279 13.90 -7.28 5.89
C ASN A 279 13.88 -8.69 6.45
N LYS A 280 14.99 -9.22 6.94
CA LYS A 280 15.04 -10.51 7.64
C LYS A 280 14.22 -10.49 8.94
N VAL A 281 14.35 -9.44 9.75
CA VAL A 281 13.57 -9.26 10.97
C VAL A 281 12.08 -9.13 10.65
N LYS A 282 11.73 -8.29 9.66
CA LYS A 282 10.35 -8.13 9.15
C LYS A 282 9.78 -9.47 8.68
N PHE A 283 10.53 -10.21 7.87
CA PHE A 283 10.17 -11.53 7.36
C PHE A 283 9.90 -12.53 8.48
N LEU A 284 10.81 -12.65 9.46
CA LEU A 284 10.63 -13.56 10.58
C LEU A 284 9.42 -13.17 11.44
N LYS A 285 9.23 -11.88 11.70
CA LYS A 285 8.04 -11.40 12.43
C LYS A 285 6.76 -11.86 11.73
N ILE A 286 6.63 -11.60 10.44
CA ILE A 286 5.43 -11.93 9.67
C ILE A 286 5.26 -13.45 9.53
N VAL A 287 6.25 -14.13 8.95
CA VAL A 287 6.10 -15.51 8.50
C VAL A 287 6.17 -16.50 9.66
N ARG A 288 7.04 -16.26 10.65
CA ARG A 288 7.15 -17.12 11.83
C ARG A 288 6.10 -16.77 12.89
N ASN A 289 5.98 -15.50 13.29
CA ASN A 289 5.21 -15.16 14.49
C ASN A 289 3.74 -14.90 14.17
N LEU A 290 3.44 -14.20 13.07
CA LEU A 290 2.05 -13.86 12.72
C LEU A 290 1.36 -14.99 11.97
N LEU A 291 2.07 -15.63 11.04
CA LEU A 291 1.52 -16.72 10.23
C LEU A 291 1.82 -18.11 10.78
N ASN A 292 2.77 -18.28 11.72
CA ASN A 292 3.15 -19.60 12.24
C ASN A 292 3.52 -20.61 11.13
N ALA A 293 4.28 -20.16 10.12
CA ALA A 293 4.71 -21.05 9.03
C ALA A 293 5.77 -22.06 9.51
N ASN A 294 5.88 -23.17 8.77
CA ASN A 294 6.81 -24.25 9.07
C ASN A 294 8.28 -23.76 9.05
N ASN A 295 9.02 -24.08 10.13
CA ASN A 295 10.41 -23.64 10.31
C ASN A 295 11.38 -24.16 9.23
N GLU A 296 11.15 -25.34 8.66
CA GLU A 296 11.96 -25.88 7.56
C GLU A 296 11.76 -25.07 6.28
N VAL A 297 10.51 -24.70 5.98
CA VAL A 297 10.17 -23.83 4.84
C VAL A 297 10.83 -22.47 5.01
N ILE A 298 10.72 -21.86 6.20
CA ILE A 298 11.35 -20.60 6.55
C ILE A 298 12.87 -20.69 6.37
N LYS A 299 13.50 -21.72 6.95
CA LYS A 299 14.97 -21.91 6.90
C LYS A 299 15.45 -22.09 5.46
N ASN A 300 14.77 -22.92 4.68
CA ASN A 300 15.12 -23.15 3.28
C ASN A 300 14.97 -21.86 2.45
N TYR A 301 13.89 -21.10 2.64
CA TYR A 301 13.67 -19.84 1.91
C TYR A 301 14.74 -18.78 2.20
N ILE A 302 15.19 -18.68 3.46
CA ILE A 302 16.24 -17.76 3.87
C ILE A 302 17.62 -18.20 3.35
N GLN A 303 17.95 -19.49 3.48
CA GLN A 303 19.33 -19.98 3.30
C GLN A 303 19.64 -20.43 1.87
N ASN A 304 18.63 -20.81 1.09
CA ASN A 304 18.84 -21.34 -0.25
C ASN A 304 18.60 -20.25 -1.30
N GLU A 305 19.68 -19.74 -1.89
CA GLU A 305 19.62 -18.72 -2.93
C GLU A 305 18.85 -19.17 -4.17
N ASN A 306 18.78 -20.48 -4.45
CA ASN A 306 18.00 -21.01 -5.58
C ASN A 306 16.49 -20.99 -5.31
N VAL A 307 16.07 -20.86 -4.04
CA VAL A 307 14.66 -20.74 -3.68
C VAL A 307 14.26 -19.28 -3.76
N GLN A 308 13.65 -18.92 -4.88
CA GLN A 308 13.19 -17.56 -5.15
C GLN A 308 11.71 -17.36 -4.78
N PHE A 309 10.93 -18.44 -4.83
CA PHE A 309 9.53 -18.47 -4.39
C PHE A 309 9.24 -19.76 -3.62
N VAL A 310 8.22 -19.72 -2.76
CA VAL A 310 7.70 -20.92 -2.12
C VAL A 310 6.20 -20.79 -1.85
N LYS A 311 5.46 -21.88 -2.01
CA LYS A 311 4.07 -21.99 -1.57
C LYS A 311 4.06 -22.24 -0.08
N LEU A 312 3.49 -21.33 0.72
CA LEU A 312 3.40 -21.49 2.17
C LEU A 312 2.30 -22.48 2.55
N PHE A 313 1.07 -22.22 2.12
CA PHE A 313 -0.08 -23.05 2.44
C PHE A 313 -1.25 -22.77 1.49
N GLU A 314 -2.17 -23.73 1.41
CA GLU A 314 -3.51 -23.56 0.84
C GLU A 314 -4.41 -22.91 1.90
N LYS A 315 -5.26 -21.95 1.50
CA LYS A 315 -6.11 -21.22 2.45
C LYS A 315 -7.15 -22.13 3.09
N TYR A 316 -7.92 -22.84 2.27
CA TYR A 316 -8.87 -23.83 2.73
C TYR A 316 -8.94 -24.99 1.72
N LYS A 317 -9.38 -26.16 2.17
CA LYS A 317 -9.30 -27.39 1.39
C LYS A 317 -10.08 -27.29 0.07
N GLY A 318 -9.39 -27.55 -1.04
CA GLY A 318 -9.98 -27.54 -2.38
C GLY A 318 -10.28 -26.13 -2.90
N SER A 319 -9.61 -25.11 -2.34
CA SER A 319 -9.77 -23.72 -2.78
C SER A 319 -9.03 -23.42 -4.07
N ASP A 320 -7.92 -24.12 -4.31
CA ASP A 320 -6.90 -23.69 -5.28
C ASP A 320 -6.50 -22.21 -5.09
N ARG A 321 -6.49 -21.76 -3.82
CA ARG A 321 -6.05 -20.44 -3.39
C ARG A 321 -4.96 -20.60 -2.35
N TYR A 322 -3.82 -20.00 -2.66
CA TYR A 322 -2.61 -20.22 -1.88
C TYR A 322 -2.01 -18.90 -1.41
N VAL A 323 -1.19 -18.99 -0.38
CA VAL A 323 -0.27 -17.92 0.01
C VAL A 323 1.14 -18.34 -0.40
N TYR A 324 1.85 -17.43 -1.05
CA TYR A 324 3.22 -17.63 -1.50
C TYR A 324 4.15 -16.59 -0.88
N LEU A 325 5.43 -16.96 -0.78
CA LEU A 325 6.53 -16.01 -0.64
C LEU A 325 7.19 -15.81 -2.00
N ALA A 326 7.55 -14.57 -2.32
CA ALA A 326 8.35 -14.23 -3.49
C ALA A 326 9.38 -13.15 -3.11
N LYS A 327 10.62 -13.27 -3.60
CA LYS A 327 11.68 -12.33 -3.21
C LYS A 327 11.54 -10.95 -3.87
N ASN A 328 10.97 -10.90 -5.08
CA ASN A 328 10.78 -9.66 -5.84
C ASN A 328 9.77 -9.85 -6.98
N TRP A 329 9.44 -8.76 -7.66
CA TRP A 329 8.49 -8.73 -8.77
C TRP A 329 8.89 -9.62 -9.95
N ASN A 330 10.17 -9.77 -10.27
CA ASN A 330 10.60 -10.64 -11.37
C ASN A 330 10.28 -12.11 -11.09
N VAL A 331 10.37 -12.52 -9.82
CA VAL A 331 9.97 -13.87 -9.41
C VAL A 331 8.46 -14.02 -9.47
N PHE A 332 7.71 -13.01 -9.01
CA PHE A 332 6.25 -13.01 -9.11
C PHE A 332 5.76 -13.12 -10.56
N VAL A 333 6.36 -12.37 -11.49
CA VAL A 333 6.05 -12.45 -12.92
C VAL A 333 6.16 -13.89 -13.44
N LYS A 334 7.24 -14.59 -13.08
CA LYS A 334 7.47 -15.99 -13.48
C LYS A 334 6.45 -16.97 -12.88
N LEU A 335 5.81 -16.63 -11.76
CA LEU A 335 4.81 -17.46 -11.10
C LEU A 335 3.45 -17.38 -11.80
N ILE A 336 3.13 -16.24 -12.41
CA ILE A 336 1.80 -15.96 -12.99
C ILE A 336 1.74 -16.05 -14.52
N ILE A 337 2.90 -16.20 -15.18
CA ILE A 337 3.05 -16.55 -16.60
C ILE A 337 3.02 -18.06 -16.73
#